data_AF-A0A4S4C2H9-F1
#
_entry.id   AF-A0A4S4C2H9-F1
#
_cell.length_a   1.000
_cell.length_b   1.000
_cell.length_c   1.000
_cell.angle_alpha   90.00
_cell.angle_beta   90.00
_cell.angle_gamma   90.00
#
_symmetry.space_group_name_H-M   'P 1'
#
loop_
_entity.id
_entity.type
_entity.pdbx_description
1 polymer ?
#
loop_
_entity_poly.entity_id
_entity_poly.type
_entity_poly.pdbx_seq_one_letter_code
_entity_poly.pdbx_strand_id
1 'polypeptide(L)' 'MNNWIFLYLAGILSGFALIEVTLTGFLASLTPFTTVIGALAVLVFSLILIYKGVRDLFNK' A
#
# COMPACT_ATOMS: atom_id res chain seq x y z
N MET A 1 -13.36 18.68 -2.98
CA MET A 1 -12.11 18.12 -3.53
C MET A 1 -11.69 16.93 -2.66
N ASN A 2 -12.02 15.71 -3.06
CA ASN A 2 -11.77 14.50 -2.28
C ASN A 2 -10.30 14.04 -2.42
N ASN A 3 -9.37 14.77 -1.80
CA ASN A 3 -7.92 14.42 -1.80
C ASN A 3 -7.61 13.07 -1.12
N TRP A 4 -8.59 12.45 -0.45
CA TRP A 4 -8.41 11.17 0.22
C TRP A 4 -8.14 10.01 -0.74
N ILE A 5 -8.68 10.02 -1.96
CA ILE A 5 -8.48 8.94 -2.93
C ILE A 5 -7.01 8.87 -3.38
N PHE A 6 -6.36 10.03 -3.56
CA PHE A 6 -4.95 10.14 -3.91
C PHE A 6 -4.03 9.66 -2.79
N LEU A 7 -4.41 9.86 -1.52
CA LEU A 7 -3.65 9.33 -0.38
C LEU A 7 -3.64 7.80 -0.35
N TYR A 8 -4.77 7.15 -0.65
CA TYR A 8 -4.81 5.69 -0.71
C TYR A 8 -4.06 5.14 -1.92
N LEU A 9 -4.17 5.81 -3.08
CA LEU A 9 -3.41 5.44 -4.27
C LEU A 9 -1.90 5.58 -4.05
N ALA A 10 -1.45 6.68 -3.43
CA ALA A 10 -0.05 6.89 -3.05
C ALA A 10 0.43 5.86 -2.02
N GLY A 11 -0.44 5.45 -1.08
CA GLY A 11 -0.16 4.37 -0.14
C GLY A 11 0.06 3.01 -0.82
N ILE A 12 -0.77 2.67 -1.82
CA ILE A 12 -0.58 1.45 -2.63
C ILE A 12 0.71 1.53 -3.43
N LEU A 13 0.98 2.65 -4.11
CA LEU A 13 2.23 2.86 -4.85
C LEU A 13 3.47 2.74 -3.95
N SER A 14 3.42 3.32 -2.74
CA SER A 14 4.49 3.21 -1.76
C SER A 14 4.71 1.76 -1.30
N GLY A 15 3.64 0.97 -1.15
CA GLY A 15 3.74 -0.44 -0.79
C GLY A 15 4.41 -1.28 -1.87
N PHE A 16 4.09 -1.03 -3.15
CA PHE A 16 4.79 -1.63 -4.28
C PHE A 16 6.24 -1.18 -4.40
N ALA A 17 6.53 0.11 -4.20
CA ALA A 17 7.90 0.63 -4.18
C ALA A 17 8.75 -0.03 -3.10
N LEU A 18 8.17 -0.34 -1.94
CA LEU A 18 8.86 -1.04 -0.85
C LEU A 18 9.17 -2.51 -1.18
N ILE A 19 8.35 -3.16 -2.01
CA ILE A 19 8.57 -4.53 -2.49
C ILE A 19 9.66 -4.56 -3.57
N GLU A 20 9.68 -3.57 -4.47
CA GLU A 20 10.67 -3.49 -5.57
C GLU A 20 12.06 -3.02 -5.12
N VAL A 21 12.19 -2.42 -3.93
CA VAL A 21 13.49 -2.03 -3.41
C VAL A 21 14.36 -3.28 -3.22
N THR A 22 15.37 -3.41 -4.09
CA THR A 22 16.40 -4.42 -3.98
C THR A 22 17.44 -3.94 -2.96
N LEU A 23 17.32 -4.38 -1.70
CA LEU A 23 18.34 -4.09 -0.69
C LEU A 23 19.56 -4.99 -0.91
N THR A 24 20.70 -4.39 -1.27
CA THR A 24 21.98 -5.08 -1.45
C THR A 24 22.92 -4.85 -0.26
N GLY A 25 23.85 -5.77 -0.02
CA GLY A 25 24.84 -5.68 1.08
C GLY A 25 24.29 -6.09 2.45
N PHE A 26 24.68 -5.38 3.52
CA PHE A 26 24.28 -5.68 4.91
C PHE A 26 22.75 -5.70 5.14
N LEU A 27 22.00 -5.02 4.27
CA LEU A 27 20.54 -4.91 4.30
C LEU A 27 19.83 -6.06 3.56
N ALA A 28 20.55 -6.99 2.94
CA ALA A 28 19.98 -8.19 2.29
C ALA A 28 19.38 -9.20 3.28
N SER A 29 19.56 -9.00 4.58
CA SER A 29 18.83 -9.74 5.63
C SER A 29 17.45 -9.15 5.90
N LEU A 30 17.21 -7.90 5.49
CA LEU A 30 15.96 -7.16 5.70
C LEU A 30 15.00 -7.22 4.51
N THR A 31 15.46 -7.68 3.34
CA THR A 31 14.62 -7.94 2.15
C THR A 31 13.33 -8.70 2.45
N PRO A 32 13.32 -9.84 3.19
CA PRO A 32 12.07 -10.51 3.49
C PRO A 32 11.14 -9.66 4.35
N PHE A 33 11.69 -8.83 5.25
CA PHE A 33 10.89 -7.93 6.08
C PHE A 33 10.27 -6.80 5.26
N THR A 34 11.01 -6.16 4.35
CA THR A 34 10.47 -5.12 3.47
C THR A 34 9.41 -5.66 2.52
N THR A 35 9.57 -6.88 2.00
CA THR A 35 8.53 -7.53 1.18
C THR A 35 7.27 -7.81 1.99
N VAL A 36 7.38 -8.31 3.22
CA VAL A 36 6.22 -8.58 4.09
C VAL A 36 5.50 -7.27 4.45
N ILE A 37 6.25 -6.23 4.82
CA ILE A 37 5.69 -4.92 5.18
C ILE A 37 5.02 -4.27 3.97
N GLY A 38 5.67 -4.33 2.80
CA GLY A 38 5.10 -3.80 1.55
C GLY A 38 3.82 -4.53 1.15
N ALA A 39 3.80 -5.86 1.25
CA ALA A 39 2.61 -6.66 0.98
C ALA A 39 1.47 -6.33 1.96
N LEU A 40 1.77 -6.23 3.27
CA LEU A 40 0.78 -5.82 4.27
C LEU A 40 0.24 -4.41 4.01
N ALA A 41 1.12 -3.47 3.65
CA ALA A 41 0.72 -2.12 3.29
C ALA A 41 -0.25 -2.12 2.10
N VAL A 42 0.09 -2.81 1.01
CA VAL A 42 -0.80 -2.92 -0.16
C VAL A 42 -2.14 -3.54 0.22
N LEU A 43 -2.16 -4.63 1.00
CA LEU A 43 -3.40 -5.29 1.41
C LEU A 43 -4.29 -4.39 2.27
N VAL A 44 -3.72 -3.72 3.29
CA VAL A 44 -4.48 -2.85 4.19
C VAL A 44 -5.01 -1.62 3.45
N PHE A 45 -4.16 -0.93 2.68
CA PHE A 45 -4.59 0.24 1.90
C PHE A 45 -5.62 -0.13 0.82
N SER A 46 -5.48 -1.28 0.17
CA SER A 46 -6.45 -1.80 -0.82
C SER A 46 -7.80 -2.11 -0.18
N LEU A 47 -7.82 -2.82 0.96
CA LEU A 47 -9.05 -3.09 1.71
C LEU A 47 -9.80 -1.83 2.10
N ILE A 48 -9.07 -0.81 2.58
CA ILE A 48 -9.66 0.47 2.96
C ILE A 48 -10.23 1.19 1.74
N LEU A 49 -9.53 1.16 0.60
CA LEU A 49 -10.02 1.76 -0.65
C LEU A 49 -11.30 1.09 -1.13
N ILE A 50 -11.35 -0.23 -1.13
CA ILE A 50 -12.52 -1.00 -1.53
C ILE A 50 -13.68 -0.70 -0.57
N TYR A 51 -13.47 -0.73 0.74
CA TYR A 51 -14.51 -0.43 1.72
C TYR A 51 -15.05 1.00 1.54
N LYS A 52 -14.15 1.97 1.36
CA LYS A 52 -14.53 3.37 1.19
C LYS A 52 -15.25 3.59 -0.13
N GLY A 53 -14.80 2.96 -1.22
CA GLY A 53 -15.46 3.00 -2.53
C GLY A 53 -16.84 2.33 -2.52
N VAL A 54 -16.99 1.18 -1.87
CA VAL A 54 -18.30 0.51 -1.69
C VAL A 54 -19.23 1.37 -0.85
N ARG A 55 -18.74 1.97 0.24
CA ARG A 55 -19.51 2.92 1.04
C ARG A 55 -19.92 4.15 0.25
N ASP A 56 -19.04 4.75 -0.53
CA ASP A 56 -19.36 5.94 -1.35
C ASP A 56 -20.38 5.59 -2.45
N LEU A 57 -20.29 4.38 -3.00
CA LEU A 57 -21.24 3.88 -4.00
C LEU A 57 -22.63 3.60 -3.42
N PHE A 58 -22.69 3.07 -2.19
CA PHE A 58 -23.97 2.76 -1.52
C PHE A 58 -24.56 3.95 -0.75
N ASN A 59 -23.73 4.87 -0.30
CA ASN A 59 -24.13 6.04 0.47
C ASN A 59 -24.09 7.25 -0.46
N LYS A 60 -25.12 7.33 -1.32
CA LYS A 60 -25.31 8.40 -2.31
C LYS A 60 -25.30 9.79 -1.68
#